data_AF-A0A5A7MXV3-F1
#
_entry.id   AF-A0A5A7MXV3-F1
#
_cell.length_a   1.000
_cell.length_b   1.000
_cell.length_c   1.000
_cell.angle_alpha   90.00
_cell.angle_beta   90.00
_cell.angle_gamma   90.00
#
_symmetry.space_group_name_H-M   'P 1'
#
loop_
_entity.id
_entity.type
_entity.pdbx_description
1 polymer ?
#
loop_
_entity_poly.entity_id
_entity_poly.type
_entity_poly.pdbx_seq_one_letter_code
_entity_poly.pdbx_strand_id
1 'polypeptide(L)'
;MGNVRDGVAAQQAILDRYNEILADYSDEVADEMARLQDEIDANNLWELDNQVDIAMDALRCPAGDADVTTLSGGERRRVALCRLLLEKPDLLMLDEPTNHLDAESVAWLERFLQEYKGTVFW
;
A
#
# COMPACT_ATOMS: atom_id res chain seq x y z
N MET A 1 -11.84 -10.72 4.66
CA MET A 1 -10.94 -9.77 5.35
C MET A 1 -9.57 -10.04 4.77
N GLY A 2 -8.93 -9.05 4.16
CA GLY A 2 -7.71 -9.22 3.37
C GLY A 2 -6.46 -8.83 4.16
N ASN A 3 -5.30 -9.35 3.77
CA ASN A 3 -4.00 -9.03 4.39
C ASN A 3 -3.46 -7.68 3.88
N VAL A 4 -2.22 -7.33 4.22
CA VAL A 4 -1.62 -6.04 3.83
C VAL A 4 -1.43 -5.96 2.31
N ARG A 5 -1.02 -7.06 1.68
CA ARG A 5 -0.78 -7.11 0.22
C ARG A 5 -2.03 -6.87 -0.61
N ASP A 6 -3.20 -7.20 -0.08
CA ASP A 6 -4.47 -6.88 -0.75
C ASP A 6 -4.69 -5.38 -0.96
N GLY A 7 -4.04 -4.51 -0.17
CA GLY A 7 -4.12 -3.05 -0.33
C GLY A 7 -3.32 -2.48 -1.49
N VAL A 8 -2.37 -3.27 -2.02
CA VAL A 8 -1.52 -2.90 -3.15
C VAL A 8 -1.73 -3.80 -4.36
N ALA A 9 -2.76 -4.65 -4.36
CA ALA A 9 -2.98 -5.64 -5.40
C ALA A 9 -3.18 -5.02 -6.79
N ALA A 10 -3.84 -3.86 -6.87
CA ALA A 10 -4.02 -3.14 -8.14
C ALA A 10 -2.69 -2.59 -8.67
N GLN A 11 -1.87 -2.01 -7.80
CA GLN A 11 -0.55 -1.48 -8.12
C GLN A 11 0.41 -2.60 -8.53
N GLN A 12 0.38 -3.74 -7.83
CA GLN A 12 1.17 -4.91 -8.16
C GLN A 12 0.80 -5.46 -9.54
N ALA A 13 -0.50 -5.51 -9.87
CA ALA A 13 -0.95 -5.98 -11.18
C ALA A 13 -0.41 -5.12 -12.35
N ILE A 14 -0.20 -3.82 -12.15
CA ILE A 14 0.42 -2.93 -13.13
C ILE A 14 1.89 -3.33 -13.37
N LEU A 15 2.64 -3.54 -12.28
CA LEU A 15 4.04 -3.99 -12.36
C LEU A 15 4.16 -5.37 -13.02
N ASP A 16 3.28 -6.31 -12.65
CA ASP A 16 3.27 -7.65 -13.21
C ASP A 16 2.97 -7.60 -14.72
N ARG A 17 1.97 -6.81 -15.14
CA ARG A 17 1.64 -6.61 -16.56
C ARG A 17 2.80 -5.99 -17.33
N TYR A 18 3.47 -4.99 -16.76
CA TYR A 18 4.65 -4.38 -17.37
C TYR A 18 5.79 -5.40 -17.55
N ASN A 19 6.05 -6.23 -16.53
CA ASN A 19 7.08 -7.28 -16.59
C ASN A 19 6.75 -8.37 -17.61
N GLU A 20 5.48 -8.77 -17.74
CA GLU A 20 5.03 -9.70 -18.78
C GLU A 20 5.28 -9.15 -20.19
N ILE A 21 4.93 -7.89 -20.42
CA ILE A 21 5.12 -7.23 -21.71
C ILE A 21 6.61 -7.04 -22.03
N LEU A 22 7.44 -6.74 -21.02
CA LEU A 22 8.89 -6.68 -21.18
C LEU A 22 9.52 -7.98 -21.66
N ALA A 23 8.86 -9.13 -21.43
CA ALA A 23 9.33 -10.42 -21.94
C ALA A 23 8.99 -10.63 -23.43
N ASP A 24 8.00 -9.90 -23.97
CA ASP A 24 7.52 -9.98 -25.35
C ASP A 24 7.81 -8.66 -26.09
N TYR A 25 9.00 -8.54 -26.68
CA TYR A 25 9.48 -7.34 -27.38
C TYR A 25 8.83 -7.14 -28.77
N SER A 26 7.51 -7.28 -28.87
CA SER A 26 6.78 -7.05 -30.13
C SER A 26 6.41 -5.58 -30.30
N ASP A 27 6.34 -5.12 -31.56
CA ASP A 27 5.88 -3.74 -31.87
C ASP A 27 4.41 -3.53 -31.47
N GLU A 28 3.62 -4.59 -31.31
CA GLU A 28 2.20 -4.53 -30.95
C GLU A 28 1.96 -4.07 -29.50
N VAL A 29 2.92 -4.27 -28.61
CA VAL A 29 2.81 -3.94 -27.18
C VAL A 29 3.55 -2.66 -26.79
N ALA A 30 4.22 -1.99 -27.72
CA ALA A 30 5.01 -0.79 -27.46
C ALA A 30 4.18 0.36 -26.87
N ASP A 31 2.97 0.59 -27.40
CA ASP A 31 2.05 1.61 -26.90
C ASP A 31 1.53 1.29 -25.48
N GLU A 32 1.32 0.01 -25.19
CA GLU A 32 0.88 -0.44 -23.86
C GLU A 32 2.03 -0.29 -22.85
N MET A 33 3.25 -0.69 -23.22
CA MET A 33 4.45 -0.55 -22.40
C MET A 33 4.69 0.93 -22.02
N ALA A 34 4.59 1.85 -22.99
CA ALA A 34 4.75 3.28 -22.73
C ALA A 34 3.73 3.81 -21.71
N ARG A 35 2.45 3.41 -21.84
CA ARG A 35 1.40 3.82 -20.89
C ARG A 35 1.64 3.26 -19.49
N LEU A 36 1.99 1.98 -19.38
CA LEU A 36 2.28 1.35 -18.09
C LEU A 36 3.50 1.97 -17.42
N GLN A 37 4.53 2.29 -18.20
CA GLN A 37 5.71 2.98 -17.68
C GLN A 37 5.34 4.36 -17.11
N ASP A 38 4.56 5.16 -17.85
CA ASP A 38 4.08 6.46 -17.37
C ASP A 38 3.27 6.31 -16.06
N GLU A 39 2.42 5.29 -15.96
CA GLU A 39 1.61 5.01 -14.77
C GLU A 39 2.46 4.59 -13.57
N ILE A 40 3.46 3.73 -13.80
CA ILE A 40 4.41 3.28 -12.78
C ILE A 40 5.22 4.47 -12.23
N ASP A 41 5.73 5.33 -13.11
CA ASP A 41 6.52 6.50 -12.72
C ASP A 41 5.66 7.53 -11.99
N ALA A 42 4.44 7.81 -12.48
CA ALA A 42 3.52 8.77 -11.87
C ALA A 42 3.12 8.38 -10.44
N ASN A 43 2.98 7.08 -10.18
CA ASN A 43 2.56 6.55 -8.88
C ASN A 43 3.73 6.05 -8.01
N ASN A 44 4.97 6.17 -8.50
CA ASN A 44 6.18 5.68 -7.85
C ASN A 44 6.09 4.18 -7.48
N LEU A 45 5.58 3.35 -8.41
CA LEU A 45 5.35 1.92 -8.16
C LEU A 45 6.63 1.09 -8.17
N TRP A 46 7.74 1.60 -8.70
CA TRP A 46 9.06 0.96 -8.54
C TRP A 46 9.45 0.75 -7.08
N GLU A 47 8.99 1.64 -6.20
CA GLU A 47 9.23 1.60 -4.76
C GLU A 47 8.09 0.92 -4.00
N LEU A 48 7.17 0.21 -4.66
CA LEU A 48 5.97 -0.34 -4.03
C LEU A 48 6.30 -1.27 -2.87
N ASP A 49 7.17 -2.26 -3.10
CA ASP A 49 7.57 -3.22 -2.05
C ASP A 49 8.22 -2.51 -0.85
N ASN A 50 9.11 -1.55 -1.12
CA ASN A 50 9.76 -0.74 -0.08
C ASN A 50 8.74 0.10 0.71
N GLN A 51 7.75 0.70 0.04
CA GLN A 51 6.66 1.44 0.70
C GLN A 51 5.82 0.52 1.59
N VAL A 52 5.53 -0.70 1.14
CA VAL A 52 4.81 -1.72 1.91
C VAL A 52 5.60 -2.09 3.16
N ASP A 53 6.88 -2.40 3.02
CA ASP A 53 7.75 -2.79 4.13
C ASP A 53 7.87 -1.68 5.18
N ILE A 54 8.11 -0.43 4.75
CA ILE A 54 8.17 0.73 5.64
C ILE A 54 6.86 0.91 6.42
N ALA A 55 5.71 0.82 5.73
CA ALA A 55 4.40 0.99 6.38
C ALA A 55 4.11 -0.15 7.37
N MET A 56 4.46 -1.38 7.01
CA MET A 56 4.29 -2.55 7.87
C MET A 56 5.16 -2.47 9.13
N ASP A 57 6.44 -2.09 8.98
CA ASP A 57 7.36 -1.93 10.10
C ASP A 57 6.91 -0.80 11.02
N ALA A 58 6.53 0.34 10.45
CA ALA A 58 6.06 1.50 11.20
C ALA A 58 4.78 1.21 12.00
N LEU A 59 3.90 0.35 11.47
CA LEU A 59 2.66 -0.04 12.15
C LEU A 59 2.79 -1.37 12.92
N ARG A 60 4.01 -1.93 13.06
CA ARG A 60 4.25 -3.21 13.74
C ARG A 60 3.27 -4.30 13.27
N CYS A 61 3.10 -4.40 11.96
CA CYS A 61 2.23 -5.39 11.33
C CYS A 61 2.86 -6.79 11.39
N PRO A 62 2.05 -7.85 11.47
CA PRO A 62 2.51 -9.21 11.19
C PRO A 62 2.90 -9.35 9.70
N ALA A 63 3.41 -10.52 9.31
CA ALA A 63 3.80 -10.81 7.93
C ALA A 63 2.69 -10.42 6.92
N GLY A 64 3.10 -9.90 5.75
CA GLY A 64 2.20 -9.26 4.79
C GLY A 64 1.20 -10.21 4.15
N ASP A 65 1.49 -11.50 4.16
CA ASP A 65 0.68 -12.62 3.69
C ASP A 65 -0.05 -13.38 4.81
N ALA A 66 0.05 -12.91 6.06
CA ALA A 66 -0.51 -13.61 7.22
C ALA A 66 -2.04 -13.82 7.10
N ASP A 67 -2.50 -14.98 7.58
CA ASP A 67 -3.93 -15.29 7.64
C ASP A 67 -4.61 -14.42 8.70
N VAL A 68 -5.37 -13.42 8.23
CA VAL A 68 -6.09 -12.44 9.04
C VAL A 68 -7.08 -13.08 10.02
N THR A 69 -7.57 -14.30 9.75
CA THR A 69 -8.49 -15.02 10.63
C THR A 69 -7.81 -15.49 11.92
N THR A 70 -6.48 -15.66 11.90
CA THR A 70 -5.68 -16.12 13.04
C THR A 70 -5.13 -14.98 13.92
N LEU A 71 -5.20 -13.74 13.45
CA LEU A 71 -4.63 -12.58 14.12
C LEU A 71 -5.41 -12.17 15.38
N SER A 72 -4.76 -11.49 16.32
CA SER A 72 -5.45 -10.82 17.43
C SER A 72 -6.28 -9.62 16.95
N GLY A 73 -7.19 -9.12 17.80
CA GLY A 73 -7.99 -7.95 17.46
C GLY A 73 -7.16 -6.70 17.15
N GLY A 74 -6.05 -6.49 17.89
CA GLY A 74 -5.13 -5.39 17.66
C GLY A 74 -4.35 -5.53 16.35
N GLU A 75 -3.84 -6.73 16.06
CA GLU A 75 -3.14 -7.01 14.80
C GLU A 75 -4.04 -6.82 13.58
N ARG A 76 -5.30 -7.29 13.64
CA ARG A 76 -6.27 -7.07 12.56
C ARG A 76 -6.50 -5.58 12.31
N ARG A 77 -6.58 -4.76 13.36
CA ARG A 77 -6.74 -3.31 13.23
C ARG A 77 -5.52 -2.66 12.59
N ARG A 78 -4.30 -3.05 12.98
CA ARG A 78 -3.06 -2.52 12.38
C ARG A 78 -2.90 -2.94 10.92
N VAL A 79 -3.22 -4.19 10.58
CA VAL A 79 -3.26 -4.67 9.19
C VAL A 79 -4.27 -3.89 8.36
N ALA A 80 -5.49 -3.68 8.87
CA ALA A 80 -6.52 -2.91 8.18
C ALA A 80 -6.10 -1.45 7.94
N LEU A 81 -5.49 -0.80 8.96
CA LEU A 81 -4.95 0.55 8.82
C LEU A 81 -3.84 0.60 7.79
N CYS A 82 -2.85 -0.30 7.87
CA CYS A 82 -1.74 -0.37 6.91
C CYS A 82 -2.25 -0.52 5.47
N ARG A 83 -3.19 -1.45 5.27
CA ARG A 83 -3.84 -1.67 3.97
C ARG A 83 -4.49 -0.41 3.41
N LEU A 84 -5.25 0.29 4.25
CA LEU A 84 -5.96 1.51 3.87
C LEU A 84 -5.00 2.66 3.51
N LEU A 85 -3.89 2.81 4.25
CA LEU A 85 -2.87 3.82 3.95
C LEU A 85 -2.15 3.54 2.63
N LEU A 86 -1.89 2.27 2.33
CA LEU A 86 -1.25 1.83 1.09
C LEU A 86 -2.15 1.93 -0.14
N GLU A 87 -3.47 1.76 0.04
CA GLU A 87 -4.47 1.93 -1.03
C GLU A 87 -4.52 3.40 -1.53
N LYS A 88 -4.13 4.36 -0.69
CA LYS A 88 -4.07 5.81 -0.99
C LYS A 88 -5.38 6.38 -1.60
N PRO A 89 -6.57 6.17 -0.99
CA PRO A 89 -7.81 6.76 -1.48
C PRO A 89 -7.82 8.30 -1.44
N ASP A 90 -8.60 8.94 -2.32
CA ASP A 90 -8.74 10.41 -2.35
C ASP A 90 -9.35 11.00 -1.07
N LEU A 91 -10.18 10.21 -0.38
CA LEU A 91 -10.82 10.56 0.89
C LEU A 91 -10.54 9.48 1.93
N LEU A 92 -9.88 9.87 3.00
CA LEU A 92 -9.54 9.02 4.12
C LEU A 92 -10.31 9.49 5.37
N MET A 93 -11.12 8.60 5.94
CA MET A 93 -11.84 8.84 7.21
C MET A 93 -11.36 7.83 8.25
N LEU A 94 -10.78 8.34 9.33
CA LEU A 94 -10.25 7.54 10.43
C LEU A 94 -11.00 7.89 11.72
N ASP A 95 -11.32 6.87 12.50
CA ASP A 95 -11.91 7.02 13.83
C ASP A 95 -11.00 6.32 14.85
N GLU A 96 -10.45 7.10 15.79
CA GLU A 96 -9.43 6.70 16.75
C GLU A 96 -8.26 5.85 16.15
N PRO A 97 -7.55 6.33 15.12
CA PRO A 97 -6.55 5.51 14.40
C PRO A 97 -5.28 5.21 15.20
N THR A 98 -5.04 5.92 16.30
CA THR A 98 -3.88 5.73 17.18
C THR A 98 -4.11 4.66 18.25
N ASN A 99 -5.33 4.12 18.35
CA ASN A 99 -5.64 3.12 19.36
C ASN A 99 -4.86 1.82 19.09
N HIS A 100 -4.24 1.27 20.14
CA HIS A 100 -3.34 0.10 20.09
C HIS A 100 -2.01 0.31 19.33
N LEU A 101 -1.64 1.55 19.02
CA LEU A 101 -0.32 1.90 18.52
C LEU A 101 0.62 2.30 19.66
N ASP A 102 1.92 2.03 19.49
CA ASP A 102 2.95 2.60 20.36
C ASP A 102 3.29 4.04 19.94
N ALA A 103 4.03 4.76 20.79
CA ALA A 103 4.33 6.17 20.56
C ALA A 103 5.12 6.42 19.25
N GLU A 104 5.94 5.46 18.82
CA GLU A 104 6.73 5.54 17.59
C GLU A 104 5.82 5.41 16.36
N SER A 105 4.93 4.42 16.36
CA SER A 105 3.93 4.18 15.32
C SER A 105 2.96 5.35 15.17
N VAL A 106 2.57 5.97 16.30
CA VAL A 106 1.73 7.19 16.29
C VAL A 106 2.47 8.34 15.62
N ALA A 107 3.71 8.61 16.00
CA ALA A 107 4.49 9.70 15.41
C ALA A 107 4.72 9.51 13.90
N TRP A 108 4.92 8.26 13.46
CA TRP A 108 5.00 7.94 12.04
C TRP A 108 3.66 8.19 11.33
N LEU A 109 2.55 7.71 11.91
CA LEU A 109 1.22 7.89 11.35
C LEU A 109 0.86 9.37 11.20
N GLU A 110 1.12 10.19 12.22
CA GLU A 110 0.88 11.64 12.16
C GLU A 110 1.66 12.31 11.02
N ARG A 111 2.94 11.94 10.82
CA ARG A 111 3.74 12.44 9.71
C ARG A 111 3.20 11.99 8.36
N PHE A 112 2.85 10.71 8.25
CA PHE A 112 2.26 10.15 7.03
C PHE A 112 0.97 10.88 6.65
N LEU A 113 0.09 11.13 7.62
CA LEU A 113 -1.17 11.85 7.39
C LEU A 113 -0.95 13.34 7.03
N GLN A 114 0.10 13.98 7.54
CA GLN A 114 0.47 15.35 7.17
C GLN A 114 0.95 15.46 5.72
N GLU A 115 1.60 14.42 5.20
CA GLU A 115 2.12 14.35 3.83
C GLU A 115 1.11 13.72 2.85
N TYR A 116 -0.05 13.30 3.34
CA TYR A 116 -1.07 12.63 2.55
C TYR A 116 -1.60 13.55 1.45
N LYS A 117 -1.55 13.10 0.20
CA LYS A 117 -1.97 13.91 -0.96
C LYS A 117 -3.49 14.08 -1.08
N GLY A 118 -4.27 13.20 -0.45
CA GLY A 118 -5.73 13.24 -0.45
C GLY A 118 -6.33 14.08 0.69
N THR A 119 -7.64 14.00 0.85
CA THR A 119 -8.36 14.62 1.98
C THR A 119 -8.40 13.65 3.15
N VAL A 120 -7.91 14.08 4.32
CA VAL A 120 -7.93 13.27 5.55
C VAL A 120 -8.84 13.91 6.60
N PHE A 121 -9.74 13.11 7.14
CA PHE A 121 -10.45 13.38 8.40
C PHE A 121 -10.05 12.31 9.41
N TRP A 122 -9.44 12.70 10.52
CA TRP A 122 -8.92 11.80 11.54
C TRP A 122 -9.02 12.41 12.93
#